data_AF-A0A560QN18-F1
#
_entry.id   AF-A0A560QN18-F1
#
_cell.length_a   1.000
_cell.length_b   1.000
_cell.length_c   1.000
_cell.angle_alpha   90.00
_cell.angle_beta   90.00
_cell.angle_gamma   90.00
#
_symmetry.space_group_name_H-M   'P 1'
#
loop_
_entity.id
_entity.type
_entity.pdbx_description
1 polymer ?
#
loop_
_entity_poly.entity_id
_entity_poly.type
_entity_poly.pdbx_seq_one_letter_code
_entity_poly.pdbx_strand_id
1 'polypeptide(L)'
;MDVHALEESSVLSITVDQAHRYFEMVVRLDDGSRNKLMAWNADGTELTVRLGALNVQNTSELGELEGINIVDNVLSLEGDFGDITITATSILIEKLT
;
A
#
# COMPACT_ATOMS: atom_id res chain seq x y z
N MET A 1 7.68 9.41 -7.19
CA MET A 1 7.61 9.96 -5.82
C MET A 1 8.37 8.99 -4.94
N ASP A 2 9.06 9.48 -3.91
CA ASP A 2 9.64 8.62 -2.89
C ASP A 2 8.52 7.94 -2.10
N VAL A 3 8.67 6.65 -1.74
CA VAL A 3 7.65 5.94 -0.97
C VAL A 3 7.51 6.49 0.45
N HIS A 4 8.60 6.99 1.03
CA HIS A 4 8.58 7.62 2.34
C HIS A 4 7.74 8.91 2.37
N ALA A 5 7.44 9.51 1.21
CA ALA A 5 6.52 10.64 1.14
C ALA A 5 5.05 10.27 1.44
N LEU A 6 4.75 8.98 1.63
CA LEU A 6 3.43 8.50 2.02
C LEU A 6 3.32 8.25 3.53
N GLU A 7 4.41 8.31 4.30
CA GLU A 7 4.35 8.20 5.77
C GLU A 7 3.43 9.30 6.34
N GLU A 8 2.79 9.00 7.46
CA GLU A 8 1.83 9.86 8.17
C GLU A 8 0.54 10.16 7.37
N SER A 9 0.31 9.48 6.25
CA SER A 9 -0.89 9.66 5.43
C SER A 9 -2.10 8.88 5.93
N SER A 10 -3.30 9.40 5.69
CA SER A 10 -4.54 8.67 5.97
C SER A 10 -4.79 7.61 4.89
N VAL A 11 -4.86 6.34 5.29
CA VAL A 11 -5.17 5.22 4.37
C VAL A 11 -6.66 5.17 4.09
N LEU A 12 -7.04 5.34 2.82
CA LEU A 12 -8.44 5.36 2.39
C LEU A 12 -8.93 3.97 1.97
N SER A 13 -8.05 3.17 1.36
CA SER A 13 -8.41 1.82 0.90
C SER A 13 -7.18 0.98 0.63
N ILE A 14 -7.29 -0.32 0.86
CA ILE A 14 -6.34 -1.35 0.45
C ILE A 14 -7.08 -2.38 -0.40
N THR A 15 -6.56 -2.69 -1.58
CA THR A 15 -7.12 -3.68 -2.51
C THR A 15 -6.04 -4.64 -2.95
N VAL A 16 -6.37 -5.92 -2.93
CA VAL A 16 -5.61 -6.98 -3.62
C VAL A 16 -6.59 -7.61 -4.62
N ASP A 17 -6.18 -7.76 -5.87
CA ASP A 17 -7.03 -8.45 -6.84
C ASP A 17 -7.18 -9.94 -6.51
N GLN A 18 -8.26 -10.56 -6.98
CA GLN A 18 -8.56 -11.97 -6.64
C GLN A 18 -7.47 -12.94 -7.12
N ALA A 19 -6.77 -12.60 -8.20
CA ALA A 19 -5.67 -13.40 -8.74
C ALA A 19 -4.32 -13.12 -8.05
N HIS A 20 -4.29 -12.21 -7.07
CA HIS A 20 -3.08 -11.75 -6.38
C HIS A 20 -1.99 -11.24 -7.33
N ARG A 21 -2.32 -10.69 -8.50
CA ARG A 21 -1.36 -10.12 -9.44
C ARG A 21 -1.15 -8.62 -9.25
N TYR A 22 -2.02 -7.97 -8.49
CA TYR A 22 -2.02 -6.54 -8.33
C TYR A 22 -2.44 -6.13 -6.91
N PHE A 23 -1.64 -5.25 -6.31
CA PHE A 23 -1.94 -4.58 -5.05
C PHE A 23 -2.10 -3.07 -5.29
N GLU A 24 -3.06 -2.48 -4.60
CA GLU A 24 -3.30 -1.05 -4.58
C GLU A 24 -3.58 -0.57 -3.15
N MET A 25 -2.95 0.53 -2.76
CA MET A 25 -3.31 1.30 -1.57
C MET A 25 -3.53 2.75 -1.97
N VAL A 26 -4.66 3.33 -1.56
CA VAL A 26 -4.95 4.75 -1.77
C VAL A 26 -4.83 5.47 -0.45
N VAL A 27 -4.08 6.57 -0.45
CA VAL A 27 -3.84 7.40 0.73
C VAL A 27 -4.20 8.86 0.45
N ARG A 28 -4.41 9.63 1.52
CA ARG A 28 -4.56 11.09 1.48
C ARG A 28 -3.47 11.73 2.33
N LEU A 29 -2.72 12.66 1.72
CA LEU A 29 -1.69 13.44 2.40
C LEU A 29 -2.32 14.63 3.14
N ASP A 30 -1.53 15.32 3.98
CA ASP A 30 -1.92 16.52 4.73
C ASP A 30 -2.43 17.67 3.86
N ASP A 31 -1.91 17.81 2.64
CA ASP A 31 -2.37 18.81 1.68
C ASP A 31 -3.73 18.46 1.05
N GLY A 32 -4.34 17.35 1.49
CA GLY A 32 -5.60 16.80 0.99
C GLY A 32 -5.46 16.06 -0.34
N SER A 33 -4.26 16.02 -0.94
CA SER A 33 -4.03 15.30 -2.19
C SER A 33 -4.11 13.79 -1.98
N ARG A 34 -4.59 13.09 -3.00
CA ARG A 34 -4.72 11.64 -2.98
C ARG A 34 -3.62 11.02 -3.82
N ASN A 35 -2.99 9.98 -3.29
CA ASN A 35 -1.98 9.21 -3.99
C ASN A 35 -2.33 7.73 -3.94
N LYS A 36 -1.89 7.00 -4.95
CA LYS A 36 -2.08 5.57 -5.10
C LYS A 36 -0.73 4.89 -5.16
N LEU A 37 -0.46 4.03 -4.19
CA LEU A 37 0.65 3.09 -4.20
C LEU A 37 0.19 1.79 -4.87
N MET A 38 0.98 1.33 -5.84
CA MET A 38 0.67 0.15 -6.65
C MET A 38 1.85 -0.81 -6.62
N ALA A 39 1.58 -2.11 -6.57
CA ALA A 39 2.61 -3.14 -6.70
C ALA A 39 2.14 -4.30 -7.60
N TRP A 40 3.01 -4.78 -8.49
CA TRP A 40 2.74 -5.89 -9.40
C TRP A 40 4.03 -6.57 -9.88
N ASN A 41 3.90 -7.76 -10.47
CA ASN A 41 4.99 -8.41 -11.18
C ASN A 41 4.84 -8.17 -12.69
N ALA A 42 5.89 -7.67 -13.35
CA ALA A 42 5.82 -7.28 -14.76
C ALA A 42 5.59 -8.46 -15.72
N ASP A 43 5.92 -9.68 -15.28
CA ASP A 43 5.67 -10.93 -15.99
C ASP A 43 4.26 -11.50 -15.76
N GLY A 44 3.44 -10.85 -14.94
CA GLY A 44 2.08 -11.27 -14.59
C GLY A 44 2.00 -12.42 -13.59
N THR A 45 3.12 -12.80 -12.95
CA THR A 45 3.12 -13.77 -11.86
C THR A 45 2.43 -13.23 -10.62
N GLU A 46 1.94 -14.14 -9.78
CA GLU A 46 1.28 -13.79 -8.52
C GLU A 46 2.26 -13.11 -7.54
N LEU A 47 1.77 -12.08 -6.86
CA LEU A 47 2.41 -11.42 -5.74
C LEU A 47 2.41 -12.35 -4.54
N THR A 48 3.51 -12.37 -3.81
CA THR A 48 3.50 -12.90 -2.44
C THR A 48 3.07 -11.79 -1.50
N VAL A 49 1.84 -11.88 -0.98
CA VAL A 49 1.29 -10.96 0.01
C VAL A 49 1.22 -11.67 1.36
N ARG A 50 1.80 -11.08 2.40
CA ARG A 50 1.67 -11.57 3.78
C ARG A 50 1.08 -10.49 4.65
N LEU A 51 0.06 -10.88 5.40
CA LEU A 51 -0.61 -10.05 6.39
C LEU A 51 -0.10 -10.50 7.76
N GLY A 52 0.49 -9.58 8.52
CA GLY A 52 0.88 -9.80 9.92
C GLY A 52 -0.34 -9.66 10.82
N ALA A 53 -0.62 -8.43 11.24
CA ALA A 53 -1.93 -8.04 11.74
C ALA A 53 -2.78 -7.44 10.60
N LEU A 54 -4.10 -7.63 10.66
CA LEU A 54 -5.04 -6.92 9.81
C LEU A 54 -6.24 -6.47 10.66
N ASN A 55 -6.43 -5.15 10.75
CA ASN A 55 -7.51 -4.52 11.51
C ASN A 55 -8.35 -3.67 10.55
N VAL A 56 -9.37 -4.26 9.96
CA VAL A 56 -10.30 -3.55 9.06
C VAL A 56 -11.53 -3.13 9.85
N GLN A 57 -11.75 -1.83 9.94
CA GLN A 57 -12.93 -1.25 10.57
C GLN A 57 -13.85 -0.60 9.53
N ASN A 58 -15.14 -0.56 9.81
CA ASN A 58 -16.12 0.11 8.94
C ASN A 58 -16.13 1.61 9.23
N THR A 59 -15.07 2.29 8.81
CA THR A 59 -14.83 3.72 8.95
C THR A 59 -14.51 4.32 7.58
N SER A 60 -14.49 5.65 7.48
CA SER A 60 -14.13 6.33 6.22
C SER A 60 -12.67 6.12 5.81
N GLU A 61 -11.82 5.70 6.75
CA GLU A 61 -10.38 5.55 6.62
C GLU A 61 -9.95 4.32 7.42
N LEU A 62 -8.89 3.65 6.96
CA LEU A 62 -8.29 2.49 7.62
C LEU A 62 -7.25 2.89 8.69
N GLY A 63 -7.09 4.20 8.93
CA GLY A 63 -6.16 4.81 9.87
C GLY A 63 -4.89 5.33 9.19
N GLU A 64 -3.85 5.56 9.97
CA GLU A 64 -2.59 6.17 9.51
C GLU A 64 -1.61 5.13 8.95
N LEU A 65 -0.84 5.52 7.92
CA LEU A 65 0.36 4.79 7.48
C LEU A 65 1.57 5.27 8.29
N GLU A 66 1.98 4.49 9.27
CA GLU A 66 3.08 4.84 10.19
C GLU A 66 4.46 4.49 9.62
N GLY A 67 4.54 3.47 8.76
CA GLY A 67 5.81 3.02 8.19
C GLY A 67 5.66 2.44 6.79
N ILE A 68 6.61 2.78 5.92
CA ILE A 68 6.74 2.21 4.58
C ILE A 68 8.21 2.02 4.23
N ASN A 69 8.55 0.85 3.66
CA ASN A 69 9.92 0.59 3.25
C ASN A 69 9.97 -0.37 2.04
N ILE A 70 11.02 -0.26 1.23
CA ILE A 70 11.31 -1.18 0.15
C ILE A 70 12.74 -1.70 0.28
N VAL A 71 12.89 -3.00 0.53
CA VAL A 71 14.19 -3.69 0.57
C VAL A 71 14.09 -4.96 -0.29
N ASP A 72 15.03 -5.13 -1.23
CA ASP A 72 15.10 -6.32 -2.08
C ASP A 72 13.76 -6.72 -2.74
N ASN A 73 13.04 -5.73 -3.30
CA ASN A 73 11.71 -5.89 -3.92
C ASN A 73 10.58 -6.29 -2.96
N VAL A 74 10.80 -6.14 -1.65
CA VAL A 74 9.78 -6.34 -0.62
C VAL A 74 9.31 -4.98 -0.14
N LEU A 75 8.07 -4.63 -0.49
CA LEU A 75 7.34 -3.52 0.09
C LEU A 75 6.82 -3.93 1.47
N SER A 76 7.17 -3.19 2.50
CA SER A 76 6.65 -3.35 3.87
C SER A 76 5.82 -2.14 4.23
N LEU A 77 4.64 -2.36 4.80
CA LEU A 77 3.68 -1.35 5.23
C LEU A 77 3.27 -1.64 6.67
N GLU A 78 3.28 -0.61 7.51
CA GLU A 78 2.87 -0.65 8.91
C GLU A 78 1.94 0.54 9.19
N GLY A 79 0.89 0.30 9.96
CA GLY A 79 -0.02 1.34 10.42
C GLY A 79 -1.20 0.79 11.20
N ASP A 80 -2.21 1.63 11.43
CA ASP A 80 -3.42 1.30 12.19
C ASP A 80 -4.21 0.10 11.61
N PHE A 81 -4.09 -0.09 10.29
CA PHE A 81 -4.69 -1.20 9.55
C PHE A 81 -3.94 -2.53 9.75
N GLY A 82 -2.75 -2.49 10.37
CA GLY A 82 -1.87 -3.63 10.62
C GLY A 82 -0.63 -3.66 9.71
N ASP A 83 -0.08 -4.85 9.53
CA ASP A 83 1.19 -5.07 8.82
C ASP A 83 0.97 -5.81 7.51
N ILE A 84 1.53 -5.28 6.43
CA ILE A 84 1.46 -5.90 5.11
C ILE A 84 2.86 -5.95 4.50
N THR A 85 3.27 -7.13 4.03
CA THR A 85 4.47 -7.27 3.19
C THR A 85 4.12 -7.83 1.83
N ILE A 86 4.67 -7.24 0.78
CA ILE A 86 4.39 -7.59 -0.61
C ILE A 86 5.72 -7.73 -1.34
N THR A 87 5.98 -8.90 -1.91
CA THR A 87 7.10 -9.10 -2.84
C THR A 87 6.61 -8.81 -4.25
N ALA A 88 7.19 -7.79 -4.91
CA ALA A 88 6.79 -7.34 -6.23
C ALA A 88 7.97 -6.80 -7.05
N THR A 89 8.04 -7.10 -8.34
CA THR A 89 9.10 -6.56 -9.22
C THR A 89 8.89 -5.11 -9.63
N SER A 90 7.69 -4.56 -9.39
CA SER A 90 7.33 -3.20 -9.78
C SER A 90 6.49 -2.55 -8.71
N ILE A 91 6.90 -1.36 -8.28
CA ILE A 91 6.22 -0.53 -7.29
C ILE A 91 6.16 0.90 -7.85
N LEU A 92 4.99 1.53 -7.80
CA LEU A 92 4.77 2.86 -8.34
C LEU A 92 3.84 3.67 -7.44
N ILE A 93 4.09 4.98 -7.37
CA ILE A 93 3.18 5.95 -6.76
C ILE A 93 2.65 6.88 -7.84
N GLU A 94 1.33 7.02 -7.90
CA GLU A 94 0.61 7.92 -8.79
C GLU A 94 -0.24 8.91 -7.99
N LYS A 95 -0.18 10.19 -8.33
CA LYS A 95 -1.09 11.21 -7.80
C LYS A 95 -2.45 11.08 -8.49
N LEU A 96 -3.52 10.98 -7.72
CA LEU A 96 -4.88 10.90 -8.23
C LEU A 96 -5.45 12.31 -8.43
N THR A 97 -6.13 12.52 -9.56
CA THR A 97 -6.84 13.77 -9.92
C THR A 97 -8.22 13.83 -9.31
#